data_AF-A0A7S2UXG2-F1
#
_entry.id   AF-A0A7S2UXG2-F1
#
_cell.length_a   1.000
_cell.length_b   1.000
_cell.length_c   1.000
_cell.angle_alpha   90.00
_cell.angle_beta   90.00
_cell.angle_gamma   90.00
#
_symmetry.space_group_name_H-M   'P 1'
#
loop_
_entity.id
_entity.type
_entity.pdbx_description
1 polymer ?
#
loop_
_entity_poly.entity_id
_entity_poly.type
_entity_poly.pdbx_seq_one_letter_code
_entity_poly.pdbx_strand_id
1 'polypeptide(L)'
;ITWCRIMGLVCCIYVNHDAEAKYDKLVNQGVAPQFNEEEAQTCCQELKEEGQLESVDVNKLYFRLTDSSTLALSQGDITKWTGDAIVNAAKESLLGGRGVDGAIHRAAGSEMYKECQAIEAVEPGVRCPTGEARITGAGKLPVKHVIHTVGPIYNVAKSEAPELLANCYKNSLELANDHQLKSVAFSAIACGAYGYPLQEAAQVALESCQAHAGQVEVVEFVLFGDDAFMAWKHAAEQALEKHNIDMSTK
;
A
#
# COMPACT_ATOMS: atom_id res chain seq x y z
N ILE A 1 -14.99 5.17 29.82
CA ILE A 1 -13.97 4.11 30.02
C ILE A 1 -14.52 2.72 29.65
N THR A 2 -15.68 2.29 30.17
CA THR A 2 -16.30 1.01 29.80
C THR A 2 -16.86 1.00 28.36
N TRP A 3 -17.32 2.15 27.87
CA TRP A 3 -17.79 2.34 26.49
C TRP A 3 -16.65 2.34 25.46
N CYS A 4 -15.53 3.03 25.72
CA CYS A 4 -14.36 3.09 24.81
C CYS A 4 -13.72 1.73 24.48
N ARG A 5 -13.89 0.69 25.33
CA ARG A 5 -13.38 -0.67 25.06
C ARG A 5 -14.24 -1.45 24.08
N ILE A 6 -15.54 -1.15 24.00
CA ILE A 6 -16.48 -1.76 23.05
C ILE A 6 -16.23 -1.17 21.65
N MET A 7 -15.86 0.11 21.57
CA MET A 7 -15.64 0.85 20.32
C MET A 7 -14.37 0.45 19.57
N GLY A 8 -13.30 0.10 20.31
CA GLY A 8 -12.10 -0.48 19.71
C GLY A 8 -12.35 -1.86 19.08
N LEU A 9 -13.32 -2.62 19.61
CA LEU A 9 -13.71 -3.90 19.02
C LEU A 9 -14.50 -3.72 17.71
N VAL A 10 -15.46 -2.79 17.62
CA VAL A 10 -16.25 -2.56 16.39
C VAL A 10 -15.36 -2.15 15.22
N CYS A 11 -14.38 -1.29 15.48
CA CYS A 11 -13.41 -0.90 14.47
C CYS A 11 -12.43 -2.04 14.12
N CYS A 12 -12.07 -2.90 15.08
CA CYS A 12 -11.26 -4.09 14.82
C CYS A 12 -12.03 -5.21 14.11
N ILE A 13 -13.34 -5.36 14.29
CA ILE A 13 -14.16 -6.42 13.67
C ILE A 13 -14.20 -6.24 12.15
N TYR A 14 -14.29 -5.00 11.66
CA TYR A 14 -14.27 -4.72 10.21
C TYR A 14 -12.87 -4.77 9.59
N VAL A 15 -11.82 -4.90 10.40
CA VAL A 15 -10.43 -4.77 9.96
C VAL A 15 -9.60 -6.02 10.28
N ASN A 16 -10.11 -6.95 11.10
CA ASN A 16 -9.38 -8.13 11.55
C ASN A 16 -10.32 -9.29 11.96
N HIS A 17 -10.22 -10.41 11.25
CA HIS A 17 -11.01 -11.63 11.48
C HIS A 17 -10.85 -12.21 12.91
N ASP A 18 -9.72 -11.92 13.57
CA ASP A 18 -9.41 -12.37 14.94
C ASP A 18 -10.13 -11.55 16.02
N ALA A 19 -10.58 -10.35 15.67
CA ALA A 19 -11.43 -9.50 16.52
C ALA A 19 -12.90 -9.91 16.45
N GLU A 20 -13.36 -10.40 15.29
CA GLU A 20 -14.69 -10.94 15.08
C GLU A 20 -14.92 -12.21 15.92
N ALA A 21 -13.98 -13.17 15.90
CA ALA A 21 -14.08 -14.37 16.74
C ALA A 21 -14.03 -14.08 18.25
N LYS A 22 -13.26 -13.06 18.68
CA LYS A 22 -13.24 -12.60 20.08
C LYS A 22 -14.54 -11.88 20.45
N TYR A 23 -15.09 -11.07 19.55
CA TYR A 23 -16.37 -10.42 19.72
C TYR A 23 -17.51 -11.42 19.82
N ASP A 24 -17.60 -12.39 18.91
CA ASP A 24 -18.60 -13.45 18.95
C ASP A 24 -18.52 -14.25 20.25
N LYS A 25 -17.31 -14.50 20.77
CA LYS A 25 -17.13 -15.15 22.06
C LYS A 25 -17.66 -14.29 23.23
N LEU A 26 -17.48 -12.97 23.19
CA LEU A 26 -17.99 -12.04 24.20
C LEU A 26 -19.52 -11.85 24.10
N VAL A 27 -20.08 -11.85 22.89
CA VAL A 27 -21.53 -11.84 22.64
C VAL A 27 -22.16 -13.12 23.18
N ASN A 28 -21.58 -14.28 22.86
CA ASN A 28 -22.04 -15.58 23.37
C ASN A 28 -21.89 -15.72 24.90
N GLN A 29 -20.98 -14.95 25.53
CA GLN A 29 -20.83 -14.88 26.98
C GLN A 29 -21.74 -13.81 27.63
N GLY A 30 -22.54 -13.07 26.86
CA GLY A 30 -23.41 -12.00 27.35
C GLY A 30 -22.66 -10.76 27.86
N VAL A 31 -21.39 -10.63 27.49
CA VAL A 31 -20.50 -9.53 27.92
C VAL A 31 -20.54 -8.36 26.92
N ALA A 32 -20.85 -8.65 25.66
CA ALA A 32 -21.02 -7.66 24.59
C ALA A 32 -22.43 -7.77 23.96
N PRO A 33 -23.07 -6.65 23.57
CA PRO A 33 -24.33 -6.68 22.84
C PRO A 33 -24.11 -7.24 21.43
N GLN A 34 -25.15 -7.83 20.83
CA GLN A 34 -25.14 -8.26 19.44
C GLN A 34 -25.50 -7.04 18.56
N PHE A 35 -24.64 -6.71 17.60
CA PHE A 35 -24.85 -5.62 16.65
C PHE A 35 -25.11 -6.20 15.26
N ASN A 36 -26.05 -5.64 14.52
CA ASN A 36 -26.18 -5.89 13.10
C ASN A 36 -25.31 -4.91 12.27
N GLU A 37 -25.12 -5.21 10.99
CA GLU A 37 -24.28 -4.41 10.07
C GLU A 37 -24.73 -2.94 9.97
N GLU A 38 -26.04 -2.67 10.04
CA GLU A 38 -26.61 -1.31 10.00
C GLU A 38 -26.33 -0.53 11.30
N GLU A 39 -26.37 -1.20 12.46
CA GLU A 39 -26.03 -0.65 13.77
C GLU A 39 -24.53 -0.37 13.90
N ALA A 40 -23.68 -1.26 13.36
CA ALA A 40 -22.23 -1.05 13.33
C ALA A 40 -21.86 0.16 12.46
N GLN A 41 -22.51 0.33 11.30
CA GLN A 41 -22.32 1.48 10.42
C GLN A 41 -22.77 2.80 11.09
N THR A 42 -23.93 2.78 11.76
CA THR A 42 -24.46 3.95 12.48
C THR A 42 -23.53 4.38 13.63
N CYS A 43 -23.05 3.42 14.43
CA CYS A 43 -22.11 3.67 15.52
C CYS A 43 -20.77 4.24 15.00
N CYS A 44 -20.27 3.72 13.88
CA CYS A 44 -19.08 4.27 13.21
C CYS A 44 -19.28 5.71 12.72
N GLN A 45 -20.51 6.09 12.31
CA GLN A 45 -20.82 7.43 11.87
C GLN A 45 -20.88 8.43 13.03
N GLU A 46 -21.55 8.08 14.12
CA GLU A 46 -21.63 8.92 15.34
C GLU A 46 -20.23 9.20 15.91
N LEU A 47 -19.34 8.20 15.90
CA LEU A 47 -17.96 8.37 16.36
C LEU A 47 -17.09 9.29 15.49
N LYS A 48 -17.39 9.36 14.19
CA LYS A 48 -16.77 10.32 13.27
C LYS A 48 -17.23 11.74 13.58
N GLU A 49 -18.51 11.90 13.92
CA GLU A 49 -19.09 13.19 14.31
C GLU A 49 -18.58 13.67 15.67
N GLU A 50 -18.30 12.75 16.60
CA GLU A 50 -17.70 13.05 17.91
C GLU A 50 -16.18 13.24 17.89
N GLY A 51 -15.52 13.04 16.75
CA GLY A 51 -14.06 13.25 16.59
C GLY A 51 -13.19 12.27 17.38
N GLN A 52 -13.73 11.12 17.79
CA GLN A 52 -13.02 10.10 18.58
C GLN A 52 -12.44 8.96 17.72
N LEU A 53 -12.83 8.89 16.45
CA LEU A 53 -12.16 8.07 15.43
C LEU A 53 -11.32 9.00 14.55
N GLU A 54 -10.00 9.01 14.74
CA GLU A 54 -9.11 9.56 13.71
C GLU A 54 -9.18 8.64 12.49
N SER A 55 -10.12 8.97 11.59
CA SER A 55 -10.20 8.57 10.17
C SER A 55 -9.88 7.10 9.83
N VAL A 56 -10.67 6.15 10.29
CA VAL A 56 -10.73 4.86 9.58
C VAL A 56 -11.54 5.05 8.32
N ASP A 57 -10.83 5.13 7.19
CA ASP A 57 -11.44 5.13 5.86
C ASP A 57 -12.07 3.76 5.61
N VAL A 58 -13.40 3.71 5.66
CA VAL A 58 -14.21 2.51 5.46
C VAL A 58 -14.09 1.92 4.05
N ASN A 59 -13.43 2.63 3.12
CA ASN A 59 -13.15 2.16 1.77
C ASN A 59 -11.77 1.48 1.64
N LYS A 60 -11.06 1.29 2.76
CA LYS A 60 -9.75 0.62 2.80
C LYS A 60 -9.82 -0.68 3.59
N LEU A 61 -9.06 -1.67 3.13
CA LEU A 61 -8.78 -2.89 3.89
C LEU A 61 -7.41 -2.75 4.55
N TYR A 62 -7.27 -3.19 5.79
CA TYR A 62 -5.99 -3.18 6.49
C TYR A 62 -5.59 -4.57 6.92
N PHE A 63 -4.30 -4.85 6.84
CA PHE A 63 -3.68 -6.07 7.31
C PHE A 63 -2.44 -5.72 8.12
N ARG A 64 -2.08 -6.58 9.06
CA ARG A 64 -0.77 -6.48 9.70
C ARG A 64 0.29 -6.91 8.69
N LEU A 65 1.23 -6.01 8.34
CA LEU A 65 2.34 -6.33 7.45
C LEU A 65 3.51 -6.92 8.24
N THR A 66 3.90 -6.23 9.32
CA THR A 66 4.92 -6.66 10.28
C THR A 66 4.47 -6.33 11.71
N ASP A 67 5.33 -6.51 12.71
CA ASP A 67 5.02 -6.10 14.08
C ASP A 67 4.83 -4.59 14.25
N SER A 68 5.45 -3.79 13.39
CA SER A 68 5.49 -2.33 13.45
C SER A 68 4.98 -1.64 12.19
N SER A 69 4.42 -2.39 11.24
CA SER A 69 3.98 -1.86 9.94
C SER A 69 2.61 -2.44 9.55
N THR A 70 1.77 -1.58 8.99
CA THR A 70 0.42 -1.91 8.51
C THR A 70 0.39 -1.85 6.99
N LEU A 71 -0.20 -2.88 6.38
CA LEU A 71 -0.59 -2.86 4.98
C LEU A 71 -1.99 -2.27 4.88
N ALA A 72 -2.19 -1.29 3.99
CA ALA A 72 -3.51 -0.82 3.58
C ALA A 72 -3.75 -1.11 2.09
N LEU A 73 -4.97 -1.49 1.72
CA LEU A 73 -5.39 -1.65 0.33
C LEU A 73 -6.56 -0.70 0.08
N SER A 74 -6.49 0.08 -0.99
CA SER A 74 -7.56 0.98 -1.39
C SER A 74 -7.73 0.99 -2.90
N GLN A 75 -8.92 1.38 -3.37
CA GLN A 75 -9.14 1.66 -4.78
C GLN A 75 -9.09 3.16 -5.02
N GLY A 76 -8.40 3.58 -6.08
CA GLY A 76 -8.47 4.98 -6.48
C GLY A 76 -7.30 5.49 -7.31
N ASP A 77 -7.11 6.80 -7.20
CA ASP A 77 -6.11 7.58 -7.91
C ASP A 77 -4.97 7.94 -6.95
N ILE A 78 -3.81 7.30 -7.14
CA ILE A 78 -2.63 7.51 -6.29
C ILE A 78 -2.15 8.96 -6.26
N THR A 79 -2.49 9.79 -7.27
CA THR A 79 -2.11 11.21 -7.29
C THR A 79 -2.85 12.05 -6.25
N LYS A 80 -3.92 11.51 -5.66
CA LYS A 80 -4.71 12.15 -4.59
C LYS A 80 -4.35 11.63 -3.21
N TRP A 81 -3.51 10.60 -3.13
CA TRP A 81 -3.12 10.01 -1.85
C TRP A 81 -2.26 10.99 -1.05
N THR A 82 -2.49 11.05 0.26
CA THR A 82 -1.80 11.96 1.18
C THR A 82 -0.94 11.17 2.16
N GLY A 83 0.26 11.66 2.42
CA GLY A 83 1.23 11.05 3.33
C GLY A 83 2.65 11.46 2.95
N ASP A 84 3.64 10.61 3.19
CA ASP A 84 5.04 10.98 2.96
C ASP A 84 5.49 10.79 1.52
N ALA A 85 5.23 9.63 0.92
CA ALA A 85 5.61 9.38 -0.48
C ALA A 85 4.63 8.50 -1.25
N ILE A 86 4.54 8.75 -2.55
CA ILE A 86 3.98 7.79 -3.52
C ILE A 86 5.10 7.19 -4.36
N VAL A 87 4.88 5.96 -4.83
CA VAL A 87 5.79 5.25 -5.73
C VAL A 87 5.23 5.24 -7.14
N ASN A 88 5.98 5.85 -8.05
CA ASN A 88 5.67 5.91 -9.47
C ASN A 88 6.24 4.68 -10.19
N ALA A 89 5.37 3.93 -10.89
CA ALA A 89 5.78 2.93 -11.87
C ALA A 89 6.25 3.61 -13.17
N ALA A 90 7.51 4.02 -13.17
CA ALA A 90 8.15 4.80 -14.23
C ALA A 90 8.75 3.89 -15.33
N LYS A 91 9.30 4.54 -16.36
CA LYS A 91 10.21 3.94 -17.34
C LYS A 91 11.63 4.46 -17.12
N GLU A 92 12.61 3.78 -17.71
CA GLU A 92 14.05 4.03 -17.52
C GLU A 92 14.50 5.48 -17.67
N SER A 93 13.85 6.24 -18.55
CA SER A 93 14.22 7.63 -18.77
C SER A 93 13.78 8.58 -17.64
N LEU A 94 12.82 8.20 -16.78
CA LEU A 94 12.19 9.06 -15.75
C LEU A 94 11.53 10.37 -16.26
N LEU A 95 11.45 10.56 -17.58
CA LEU A 95 10.92 11.78 -18.21
C LEU A 95 9.42 11.66 -18.53
N GLY A 96 8.67 10.96 -17.68
CA GLY A 96 7.24 10.74 -17.79
C GLY A 96 6.79 9.81 -18.93
N GLY A 97 5.52 9.43 -18.89
CA GLY A 97 5.00 8.36 -19.71
C GLY A 97 3.48 8.33 -19.80
N ARG A 98 2.92 7.12 -19.87
CA ARG A 98 1.48 6.86 -19.91
C ARG A 98 1.04 6.20 -18.60
N GLY A 99 -0.25 5.89 -18.47
CA GLY A 99 -0.78 5.25 -17.27
C GLY A 99 -0.53 6.10 -16.02
N VAL A 100 -0.12 5.44 -14.94
CA VAL A 100 0.14 6.07 -13.64
C VAL A 100 1.30 7.06 -13.70
N ASP A 101 2.37 6.77 -14.44
CA ASP A 101 3.51 7.68 -14.63
C ASP A 101 3.07 9.00 -15.27
N GLY A 102 2.26 8.91 -16.34
CA GLY A 102 1.67 10.09 -16.96
C GLY A 102 0.74 10.86 -16.02
N ALA A 103 -0.04 10.16 -15.18
CA ALA A 103 -0.93 10.80 -14.21
C ALA A 103 -0.14 11.57 -13.13
N ILE A 104 0.88 10.94 -12.55
CA ILE A 104 1.78 11.53 -11.56
C ILE A 104 2.49 12.75 -12.13
N HIS A 105 3.09 12.67 -13.33
CA HIS A 105 3.74 13.83 -13.95
C HIS A 105 2.77 14.99 -14.22
N ARG A 106 1.53 14.71 -14.67
CA ARG A 106 0.52 15.76 -14.88
C ARG A 106 0.11 16.43 -13.57
N ALA A 107 -0.07 15.64 -12.51
CA ALA A 107 -0.47 16.14 -11.20
C ALA A 107 0.66 16.92 -10.50
N ALA A 108 1.90 16.41 -10.52
CA ALA A 108 3.07 17.04 -9.92
C ALA A 108 3.47 18.35 -10.60
N GLY A 109 3.27 18.45 -11.92
CA GLY A 109 3.67 19.60 -12.71
C GLY A 109 5.16 19.59 -13.09
N SER A 110 5.65 20.73 -13.60
CA SER A 110 6.98 20.81 -14.22
C SER A 110 8.16 20.81 -13.25
N GLU A 111 7.92 20.98 -11.94
CA GLU A 111 8.96 21.00 -10.92
C GLU A 111 9.60 19.62 -10.75
N MET A 112 8.79 18.60 -10.43
CA MET A 112 9.25 17.20 -10.36
C MET A 112 9.90 16.74 -11.68
N TYR A 113 9.38 17.18 -12.84
CA TYR A 113 9.98 16.85 -14.13
C TYR A 113 11.42 17.36 -14.28
N LYS A 114 11.71 18.58 -13.79
CA LYS A 114 13.07 19.14 -13.83
C LYS A 114 14.02 18.37 -12.92
N GLU A 115 13.55 17.92 -11.77
CA GLU A 115 14.32 17.05 -10.88
C GLU A 115 14.62 15.71 -11.55
N CYS A 116 13.62 15.07 -12.19
CA CYS A 116 13.85 13.86 -12.99
C CYS A 116 14.89 14.10 -14.10
N GLN A 117 14.85 15.25 -14.77
CA GLN A 117 15.80 15.58 -15.82
C GLN A 117 17.24 15.75 -15.29
N ALA A 118 17.37 16.28 -14.07
CA ALA A 118 18.64 16.51 -13.38
C ALA A 118 19.29 15.23 -12.84
N ILE A 119 18.54 14.14 -12.69
CA ILE A 119 19.11 12.82 -12.38
C ILE A 119 20.06 12.42 -13.51
N GLU A 120 21.30 12.06 -13.14
CA GLU A 120 22.32 11.64 -14.09
C GLU A 120 21.91 10.34 -14.79
N ALA A 121 22.17 10.29 -16.09
CA ALA A 121 21.93 9.08 -16.86
C ALA A 121 23.09 8.10 -16.63
N VAL A 122 22.77 6.89 -16.19
CA VAL A 122 23.76 5.81 -16.04
C VAL A 122 24.18 5.24 -17.40
N GLU A 123 23.29 5.32 -18.39
CA GLU A 123 23.52 4.98 -19.80
C GLU A 123 22.69 5.90 -20.70
N PRO A 124 22.98 6.01 -22.01
CA PRO A 124 22.19 6.83 -22.92
C PRO A 124 20.69 6.51 -22.87
N GLY A 125 19.90 7.43 -22.31
CA GLY A 125 18.44 7.28 -22.17
C GLY A 125 17.97 6.59 -20.89
N VAL A 126 18.89 6.09 -20.05
CA VAL A 126 18.59 5.36 -18.81
C VAL A 126 19.05 6.19 -17.61
N ARG A 127 18.12 6.64 -16.78
CA ARG A 127 18.37 7.30 -15.47
C ARG A 127 18.11 6.37 -14.30
N CYS A 128 17.17 5.45 -14.47
CA CYS A 128 16.86 4.42 -13.51
C CYS A 128 16.78 3.08 -14.25
N PRO A 129 17.75 2.18 -14.06
CA PRO A 129 17.65 0.81 -14.54
C PRO A 129 16.40 0.10 -14.01
N THR A 130 15.98 -0.93 -14.73
CA THR A 130 14.90 -1.83 -14.28
C THR A 130 15.26 -2.46 -12.92
N GLY A 131 14.33 -2.45 -11.98
CA GLY A 131 14.52 -2.92 -10.60
C GLY A 131 15.09 -1.87 -9.65
N GLU A 132 15.64 -0.74 -10.13
CA GLU A 132 16.14 0.33 -9.28
C GLU A 132 15.08 1.37 -8.93
N ALA A 133 15.42 2.29 -8.02
CA ALA A 133 14.59 3.43 -7.65
C ALA A 133 15.41 4.74 -7.55
N ARG A 134 14.73 5.88 -7.74
CA ARG A 134 15.24 7.25 -7.51
C ARG A 134 14.18 8.08 -6.80
N ILE A 135 14.58 9.06 -6.00
CA ILE A 135 13.64 9.93 -5.26
C ILE A 135 13.73 11.37 -5.74
N THR A 136 12.59 12.05 -5.82
CA THR A 136 12.47 13.48 -6.13
C THR A 136 11.50 14.16 -5.15
N GLY A 137 11.42 15.49 -5.20
CA GLY A 137 10.32 16.26 -4.63
C GLY A 137 9.01 16.01 -5.38
N ALA A 138 7.89 16.24 -4.72
CA ALA A 138 6.57 15.87 -5.26
C ALA A 138 5.91 16.94 -6.16
N GLY A 139 6.52 18.11 -6.30
CA GLY A 139 5.92 19.27 -6.96
C GLY A 139 4.57 19.64 -6.31
N LYS A 140 3.48 19.57 -7.08
CA LYS A 140 2.12 19.91 -6.62
C LYS A 140 1.34 18.75 -6.00
N LEU A 141 1.89 17.54 -5.96
CA LEU A 141 1.22 16.40 -5.33
C LEU A 141 1.12 16.62 -3.81
N PRO A 142 0.08 16.08 -3.15
CA PRO A 142 -0.12 16.25 -1.72
C PRO A 142 0.72 15.27 -0.86
N VAL A 143 1.98 15.08 -1.24
CA VAL A 143 2.98 14.26 -0.54
C VAL A 143 4.32 14.98 -0.49
N LYS A 144 5.27 14.48 0.31
CA LYS A 144 6.61 15.08 0.42
C LYS A 144 7.49 14.70 -0.77
N HIS A 145 7.44 13.43 -1.16
CA HIS A 145 8.31 12.85 -2.18
C HIS A 145 7.59 11.97 -3.19
N VAL A 146 8.19 11.83 -4.37
CA VAL A 146 7.86 10.77 -5.33
C VAL A 146 9.08 9.87 -5.48
N ILE A 147 8.90 8.58 -5.23
CA ILE A 147 9.91 7.56 -5.49
C ILE A 147 9.59 6.95 -6.86
N HIS A 148 10.50 7.05 -7.80
CA HIS A 148 10.37 6.52 -9.15
C HIS A 148 11.10 5.18 -9.23
N THR A 149 10.40 4.12 -9.60
CA THR A 149 11.00 2.80 -9.82
C THR A 149 10.56 2.24 -11.18
N VAL A 150 11.40 1.39 -11.77
CA VAL A 150 11.18 0.86 -13.11
C VAL A 150 10.94 -0.64 -13.02
N GLY A 151 9.68 -1.04 -13.19
CA GLY A 151 9.31 -2.46 -13.21
C GLY A 151 9.77 -3.19 -14.48
N PRO A 152 9.87 -4.52 -14.45
CA PRO A 152 10.24 -5.30 -15.63
C PRO A 152 9.11 -5.35 -16.66
N ILE A 153 9.47 -5.37 -17.95
CA ILE A 153 8.53 -5.76 -19.01
C ILE A 153 8.38 -7.28 -18.98
N TYR A 154 7.24 -7.78 -18.53
CA TYR A 154 7.07 -9.18 -18.13
C TYR A 154 7.41 -10.18 -19.26
N ASN A 155 6.98 -9.90 -20.49
CA ASN A 155 7.22 -10.78 -21.63
C ASN A 155 8.67 -10.76 -22.15
N VAL A 156 9.47 -9.76 -21.75
CA VAL A 156 10.88 -9.63 -22.16
C VAL A 156 11.80 -10.25 -21.12
N ALA A 157 11.54 -9.97 -19.84
CA ALA A 157 12.39 -10.39 -18.73
C ALA A 157 11.80 -11.57 -17.94
N LYS A 158 11.02 -12.46 -18.56
CA LYS A 158 10.14 -13.41 -17.86
C LYS A 158 10.81 -14.20 -16.72
N SER A 159 12.05 -14.65 -16.89
CA SER A 159 12.80 -15.40 -15.86
C SER A 159 13.31 -14.51 -14.71
N GLU A 160 13.61 -13.25 -15.00
CA GLU A 160 14.19 -12.28 -14.04
C GLU A 160 13.11 -11.38 -13.44
N ALA A 161 11.92 -11.35 -14.03
CA ALA A 161 10.82 -10.45 -13.68
C ALA A 161 10.44 -10.52 -12.19
N PRO A 162 10.37 -11.70 -11.54
CA PRO A 162 10.10 -11.75 -10.10
C PRO A 162 11.16 -11.02 -9.26
N GLU A 163 12.44 -11.21 -9.56
CA GLU A 163 13.54 -10.57 -8.84
C GLU A 163 13.59 -9.07 -9.11
N LEU A 164 13.43 -8.66 -10.38
CA LEU A 164 13.41 -7.25 -10.76
C LEU A 164 12.21 -6.51 -10.14
N LEU A 165 11.04 -7.15 -10.10
CA LEU A 165 9.87 -6.57 -9.44
C LEU A 165 10.06 -6.50 -7.92
N ALA A 166 10.63 -7.53 -7.29
CA ALA A 166 10.97 -7.50 -5.86
C ALA A 166 11.94 -6.35 -5.53
N ASN A 167 12.95 -6.16 -6.38
CA ASN A 167 13.91 -5.06 -6.26
C ASN A 167 13.24 -3.68 -6.35
N CYS A 168 12.18 -3.51 -7.14
CA CYS A 168 11.43 -2.25 -7.18
C CYS A 168 10.87 -1.88 -5.81
N TYR A 169 10.22 -2.84 -5.13
CA TYR A 169 9.64 -2.63 -3.81
C TYR A 169 10.72 -2.44 -2.75
N LYS A 170 11.74 -3.32 -2.74
CA LYS A 170 12.88 -3.22 -1.82
C LYS A 170 13.56 -1.86 -1.90
N ASN A 171 14.01 -1.46 -3.10
CA ASN A 171 14.77 -0.22 -3.29
C ASN A 171 13.91 1.02 -3.01
N SER A 172 12.60 0.95 -3.28
CA SER A 172 11.68 2.04 -2.92
C SER A 172 11.51 2.18 -1.41
N LEU A 173 11.39 1.06 -0.68
CA LEU A 173 11.29 1.08 0.78
C LEU A 173 12.62 1.45 1.44
N GLU A 174 13.76 1.06 0.88
CA GLU A 174 15.08 1.50 1.35
C GLU A 174 15.21 3.03 1.24
N LEU A 175 14.86 3.62 0.10
CA LEU A 175 14.83 5.08 -0.05
C LEU A 175 13.86 5.75 0.94
N ALA A 176 12.69 5.16 1.18
CA ALA A 176 11.75 5.68 2.18
C ALA A 176 12.34 5.66 3.59
N ASN A 177 13.03 4.57 3.96
CA ASN A 177 13.71 4.44 5.25
C ASN A 177 14.87 5.43 5.40
N ASP A 178 15.71 5.58 4.37
CA ASP A 178 16.84 6.53 4.36
C ASP A 178 16.37 7.99 4.55
N HIS A 179 15.19 8.30 4.03
CA HIS A 179 14.54 9.60 4.16
C HIS A 179 13.59 9.71 5.37
N GLN A 180 13.55 8.70 6.25
CA GLN A 180 12.72 8.65 7.46
C GLN A 180 11.22 8.87 7.18
N LEU A 181 10.74 8.37 6.04
CA LEU A 181 9.34 8.43 5.65
C LEU A 181 8.55 7.34 6.40
N LYS A 182 7.38 7.68 6.89
CA LYS A 182 6.52 6.79 7.69
C LYS A 182 5.40 6.16 6.90
N SER A 183 5.00 6.77 5.79
CA SER A 183 3.90 6.30 4.95
C SER A 183 4.26 6.31 3.47
N VAL A 184 4.10 5.17 2.81
CA VAL A 184 4.42 5.00 1.39
C VAL A 184 3.25 4.34 0.67
N ALA A 185 2.79 4.95 -0.42
CA ALA A 185 1.77 4.37 -1.29
C ALA A 185 2.37 3.85 -2.61
N PHE A 186 2.02 2.63 -2.98
CA PHE A 186 2.37 1.98 -4.24
C PHE A 186 1.14 1.89 -5.16
N SER A 187 1.39 1.87 -6.46
CA SER A 187 0.44 1.33 -7.44
C SER A 187 0.84 -0.10 -7.80
N ALA A 188 0.03 -0.79 -8.61
CA ALA A 188 0.37 -2.12 -9.12
C ALA A 188 1.51 -2.03 -10.17
N ILE A 189 2.77 -2.01 -9.71
CA ILE A 189 3.96 -1.86 -10.55
C ILE A 189 4.02 -2.97 -11.61
N ALA A 190 4.33 -2.59 -12.86
CA ALA A 190 4.42 -3.46 -14.03
C ALA A 190 3.12 -4.15 -14.50
N CYS A 191 2.00 -4.05 -13.78
CA CYS A 191 0.74 -4.73 -14.12
C CYS A 191 -0.07 -4.06 -15.24
N GLY A 192 0.29 -2.84 -15.64
CA GLY A 192 -0.35 -2.12 -16.74
C GLY A 192 0.29 -2.45 -18.09
N ALA A 193 0.89 -1.44 -18.73
CA ALA A 193 1.50 -1.58 -20.05
C ALA A 193 2.65 -2.62 -20.12
N TYR A 194 3.26 -2.97 -18.99
CA TYR A 194 4.34 -3.97 -18.92
C TYR A 194 3.82 -5.41 -18.75
N GLY A 195 2.52 -5.59 -18.55
CA GLY A 195 1.82 -6.87 -18.68
C GLY A 195 2.15 -7.91 -17.61
N TYR A 196 2.65 -7.50 -16.43
CA TYR A 196 2.88 -8.43 -15.33
C TYR A 196 1.53 -8.99 -14.81
N PRO A 197 1.35 -10.32 -14.71
CA PRO A 197 0.11 -10.90 -14.18
C PRO A 197 -0.20 -10.42 -12.76
N LEU A 198 -1.42 -9.93 -12.54
CA LEU A 198 -1.82 -9.28 -11.28
C LEU A 198 -1.58 -10.16 -10.05
N GLN A 199 -1.96 -11.44 -10.11
CA GLN A 199 -1.82 -12.35 -8.96
C GLN A 199 -0.35 -12.63 -8.61
N GLU A 200 0.50 -12.83 -9.62
CA GLU A 200 1.93 -13.04 -9.43
C GLU A 200 2.62 -11.77 -8.90
N ALA A 201 2.26 -10.60 -9.45
CA ALA A 201 2.79 -9.32 -9.01
C ALA A 201 2.39 -8.99 -7.57
N ALA A 202 1.14 -9.25 -7.20
CA ALA A 202 0.64 -9.01 -5.85
C ALA A 202 1.42 -9.83 -4.81
N GLN A 203 1.69 -11.12 -5.11
CA GLN A 203 2.49 -11.96 -4.22
C GLN A 203 3.91 -11.38 -4.02
N VAL A 204 4.62 -11.10 -5.12
CA VAL A 204 5.97 -10.50 -5.05
C VAL A 204 5.96 -9.18 -4.29
N ALA A 205 4.94 -8.35 -4.51
CA ALA A 205 4.79 -7.06 -3.86
C ALA A 205 4.68 -7.19 -2.33
N LEU A 206 3.76 -8.04 -1.85
CA LEU A 206 3.51 -8.19 -0.43
C LEU A 206 4.68 -8.86 0.29
N GLU A 207 5.27 -9.90 -0.28
CA GLU A 207 6.47 -10.56 0.27
C GLU A 207 7.64 -9.56 0.38
N SER A 208 7.88 -8.76 -0.65
CA SER A 208 8.94 -7.74 -0.64
C SER A 208 8.66 -6.64 0.39
N CYS A 209 7.42 -6.16 0.48
CA CYS A 209 7.05 -5.14 1.45
C CYS A 209 7.19 -5.65 2.88
N GLN A 210 6.79 -6.89 3.16
CA GLN A 210 6.96 -7.51 4.47
C GLN A 210 8.44 -7.63 4.86
N ALA A 211 9.30 -8.01 3.91
CA ALA A 211 10.73 -8.15 4.14
C ALA A 211 11.46 -6.80 4.34
N HIS A 212 10.98 -5.73 3.71
CA HIS A 212 11.73 -4.47 3.60
C HIS A 212 11.03 -3.23 4.18
N ALA A 213 9.87 -3.36 4.84
CA ALA A 213 9.16 -2.22 5.43
C ALA A 213 10.03 -1.37 6.37
N GLY A 214 10.89 -2.02 7.17
CA GLY A 214 11.80 -1.31 8.08
C GLY A 214 11.03 -0.44 9.08
N GLN A 215 11.28 0.87 9.04
CA GLN A 215 10.66 1.89 9.89
C GLN A 215 9.41 2.54 9.25
N VAL A 216 9.02 2.11 8.05
CA VAL A 216 7.77 2.54 7.39
C VAL A 216 6.60 1.93 8.16
N GLU A 217 5.76 2.78 8.71
CA GLU A 217 4.61 2.41 9.56
C GLU A 217 3.39 2.02 8.73
N VAL A 218 3.22 2.63 7.54
CA VAL A 218 2.12 2.36 6.63
C VAL A 218 2.63 2.14 5.21
N VAL A 219 2.33 0.97 4.66
CA VAL A 219 2.48 0.66 3.24
C VAL A 219 1.08 0.53 2.65
N GLU A 220 0.70 1.42 1.74
CA GLU A 220 -0.61 1.38 1.07
C GLU A 220 -0.46 0.95 -0.40
N PHE A 221 -1.36 0.10 -0.89
CA PHE A 221 -1.54 -0.11 -2.33
C PHE A 221 -2.81 0.61 -2.77
N VAL A 222 -2.64 1.66 -3.58
CA VAL A 222 -3.73 2.40 -4.22
C VAL A 222 -3.93 1.81 -5.62
N LEU A 223 -4.95 0.97 -5.74
CA LEU A 223 -5.17 0.08 -6.88
C LEU A 223 -6.21 0.67 -7.83
N PHE A 224 -5.88 0.70 -9.13
CA PHE A 224 -6.78 1.22 -10.15
C PHE A 224 -7.59 0.07 -10.76
N GLY A 225 -8.89 0.01 -10.42
CA GLY A 225 -9.83 -0.99 -10.92
C GLY A 225 -9.99 -2.21 -10.00
N ASP A 226 -11.06 -2.97 -10.24
CA ASP A 226 -11.48 -4.08 -9.37
C ASP A 226 -10.54 -5.28 -9.47
N ASP A 227 -10.07 -5.63 -10.67
CA ASP A 227 -9.21 -6.79 -10.88
C ASP A 227 -7.90 -6.68 -10.08
N ALA A 228 -7.27 -5.50 -10.08
CA ALA A 228 -6.05 -5.25 -9.32
C ALA A 228 -6.33 -5.27 -7.81
N PHE A 229 -7.43 -4.64 -7.37
CA PHE A 229 -7.84 -4.67 -5.97
C PHE A 229 -8.06 -6.08 -5.46
N MET A 230 -8.80 -6.90 -6.20
CA MET A 230 -9.12 -8.27 -5.84
C MET A 230 -7.87 -9.17 -5.81
N ALA A 231 -6.94 -9.00 -6.74
CA ALA A 231 -5.68 -9.75 -6.74
C ALA A 231 -4.83 -9.46 -5.49
N TRP A 232 -4.70 -8.18 -5.11
CA TRP A 232 -3.98 -7.79 -3.89
C TRP A 232 -4.68 -8.22 -2.62
N LYS A 233 -6.01 -8.07 -2.55
CA LYS A 233 -6.81 -8.55 -1.44
C LYS A 233 -6.59 -10.06 -1.24
N HIS A 234 -6.73 -10.84 -2.30
CA HIS A 234 -6.56 -12.29 -2.24
C HIS A 234 -5.14 -12.69 -1.83
N ALA A 235 -4.12 -12.00 -2.34
CA ALA A 235 -2.73 -12.24 -1.93
C ALA A 235 -2.50 -11.91 -0.45
N ALA A 236 -3.08 -10.82 0.06
CA ALA A 236 -2.97 -10.40 1.45
C ALA A 236 -3.66 -11.41 2.40
N GLU A 237 -4.88 -11.83 2.07
CA GLU A 237 -5.60 -12.87 2.82
C GLU A 237 -4.78 -14.16 2.88
N GLN A 238 -4.18 -14.59 1.77
CA GLN A 238 -3.37 -15.82 1.75
C GLN A 238 -2.05 -15.72 2.51
N ALA A 239 -1.36 -14.59 2.45
CA ALA A 239 0.01 -14.44 2.94
C ALA A 239 0.05 -13.92 4.39
N LEU A 240 -0.87 -13.04 4.77
CA LEU A 240 -0.81 -12.30 6.04
C LEU A 240 -1.82 -12.80 7.08
N GLU A 241 -2.89 -13.51 6.68
CA GLU A 241 -3.79 -14.15 7.66
C GLU A 241 -3.23 -15.50 8.18
N LYS A 242 -2.34 -16.17 7.43
CA LYS A 242 -1.74 -17.46 7.84
C LYS A 242 -0.79 -17.37 9.04
N HIS A 243 -0.45 -16.17 9.51
CA HIS A 243 0.39 -15.99 10.70
C HIS A 243 -0.38 -15.95 12.03
N ASN A 244 -1.69 -16.24 12.03
CA ASN A 244 -2.51 -16.33 13.24
C ASN A 244 -2.82 -17.75 13.74
N ILE A 245 -2.04 -18.78 13.37
CA ILE A 245 -2.21 -20.14 13.94
C ILE A 245 -0.88 -20.72 14.44
N ASP A 246 -0.53 -20.39 15.69
CA ASP A 246 -0.18 -21.40 16.71
C ASP A 246 -0.29 -20.79 18.13
N MET A 247 -1.42 -21.01 18.79
CA MET A 247 -1.60 -20.79 20.24
C MET A 247 -1.71 -22.13 20.99
N SER A 248 -0.98 -23.13 20.51
CA SER A 248 -0.75 -24.40 21.17
C SER A 248 0.70 -24.49 21.65
N THR A 249 1.12 -23.65 22.60
CA THR A 249 2.02 -24.10 23.68
C THR A 249 2.22 -23.05 24.78
N LYS A 250 1.84 -23.46 25.99
CA LYS A 250 2.16 -22.95 27.35
C LYS A 250 1.38 -21.73 27.86
#